data_AF-A0A2G9UAF8-F1
#
_entry.id   AF-A0A2G9UAF8-F1
#
_cell.length_a   1.000
_cell.length_b   1.000
_cell.length_c   1.000
_cell.angle_alpha   90.00
_cell.angle_beta   90.00
_cell.angle_gamma   90.00
#
_symmetry.space_group_name_H-M   'P 1'
#
loop_
_entity.id
_entity.type
_entity.pdbx_description
1 polymer ?
#
loop_
_entity_poly.entity_id
_entity_poly.type
_entity_poly.pdbx_seq_one_letter_code
_entity_poly.pdbx_strand_id
1 'polypeptide(L)'
;MPEEVQLISETAGLFSPKQVADAHVVSIEAGYYATPIGLDGWMLNILTAGASPERSMMDALTQIMLGGIFRGIILVYLGYFNGVVKKCYRRRLLAKKETEGEQKR
;
A
#
# COMPACT_ATOMS: atom_id res chain seq x y z
N MET A 1 -3.43 -16.75 2.66
CA MET A 1 -2.68 -15.47 2.61
C MET A 1 -1.79 -15.41 3.85
N PRO A 2 -0.53 -14.96 3.78
CA PRO A 2 0.29 -14.75 4.97
C PRO A 2 -0.38 -13.77 5.94
N GLU A 3 -0.27 -14.00 7.25
CA GLU A 3 -0.89 -13.16 8.30
C GLU A 3 -0.49 -11.69 8.16
N GLU A 4 0.78 -11.42 7.86
CA GLU A 4 1.29 -10.06 7.67
C GLU A 4 0.62 -9.32 6.50
N VAL A 5 0.31 -10.03 5.41
CA VAL A 5 -0.35 -9.41 4.24
C VAL A 5 -1.79 -9.08 4.60
N GLN A 6 -2.47 -9.99 5.30
CA GLN A 6 -3.84 -9.75 5.77
C GLN A 6 -3.91 -8.52 6.68
N LEU A 7 -3.05 -8.43 7.70
CA LEU A 7 -3.02 -7.30 8.64
C LEU A 7 -2.74 -5.95 7.95
N ILE A 8 -1.82 -5.94 6.99
CA ILE A 8 -1.50 -4.71 6.25
C ILE A 8 -2.67 -4.33 5.33
N SER A 9 -3.23 -5.29 4.60
CA SER A 9 -4.34 -5.06 3.68
C SER A 9 -5.64 -4.64 4.39
N GLU A 10 -5.87 -5.08 5.63
CA GLU A 10 -7.00 -4.63 6.45
C GLU A 10 -6.93 -3.14 6.85
N THR A 11 -5.74 -2.52 6.83
CA THR A 11 -5.54 -1.14 7.31
C THR A 11 -6.20 -0.09 6.41
N ALA A 12 -6.21 -0.31 5.09
CA ALA A 12 -6.72 0.64 4.10
C ALA A 12 -8.14 0.32 3.60
N GLY A 13 -8.73 -0.78 4.10
CA GLY A 13 -9.97 -1.35 3.56
C GLY A 13 -9.74 -2.09 2.23
N LEU A 14 -10.55 -3.12 1.99
CA LEU A 14 -10.49 -3.93 0.77
C LEU A 14 -11.50 -3.41 -0.26
N PHE A 15 -11.05 -3.21 -1.50
CA PHE A 15 -11.92 -2.87 -2.63
C PHE A 15 -12.31 -4.13 -3.40
N SER A 16 -13.54 -4.17 -3.90
CA SER A 16 -13.96 -5.30 -4.72
C SER A 16 -13.22 -5.28 -6.08
N PRO A 17 -12.85 -6.45 -6.63
CA PRO A 17 -12.16 -6.51 -7.92
C PRO A 17 -12.95 -5.84 -9.06
N LYS A 18 -14.29 -5.95 -9.01
CA LYS A 18 -15.17 -5.32 -10.00
C LYS A 18 -15.09 -3.80 -9.95
N GLN A 19 -15.16 -3.19 -8.77
CA GLN A 19 -15.03 -1.73 -8.62
C GLN A 19 -13.68 -1.22 -9.15
N VAL A 20 -12.60 -1.95 -8.86
CA VAL A 20 -11.26 -1.58 -9.36
C VAL A 20 -11.20 -1.68 -10.88
N ALA A 21 -11.74 -2.75 -11.47
CA ALA A 21 -11.78 -2.92 -12.91
C ALA A 21 -12.59 -1.82 -13.60
N ASP A 22 -13.80 -1.54 -13.12
CA ASP A 22 -14.69 -0.51 -13.69
C ASP A 22 -14.02 0.88 -13.61
N ALA A 23 -13.43 1.23 -12.47
CA ALA A 23 -12.71 2.49 -12.30
C ALA A 23 -11.49 2.60 -13.24
N HIS A 24 -10.75 1.51 -13.43
CA HIS A 24 -9.58 1.50 -14.29
C HIS A 24 -9.94 1.70 -15.77
N VAL A 25 -11.02 1.06 -16.24
CA VAL A 25 -11.54 1.27 -17.60
C VAL A 25 -11.91 2.73 -17.83
N VAL A 26 -12.65 3.34 -16.89
CA VAL A 26 -13.02 4.75 -16.97
C VAL A 26 -11.80 5.68 -16.99
N SER A 27 -10.78 5.41 -16.17
CA SER A 27 -9.54 6.20 -16.17
C SER A 27 -8.80 6.12 -17.50
N ILE A 28 -8.71 4.93 -18.10
CA ILE A 28 -8.04 4.71 -19.38
C ILE A 28 -8.77 5.45 -20.50
N GLU A 29 -10.11 5.36 -20.56
CA GLU A 29 -10.92 6.10 -21.54
C GLU A 29 -10.74 7.62 -21.40
N ALA A 30 -10.59 8.11 -20.17
CA ALA A 30 -10.28 9.50 -19.88
C ALA A 30 -8.77 9.84 -20.01
N GLY A 31 -7.93 8.93 -20.50
CA GLY A 31 -6.51 9.17 -20.76
C GLY A 31 -5.68 9.44 -19.51
N TYR A 32 -6.12 9.01 -18.32
CA TYR A 32 -5.32 9.09 -17.11
C TYR A 32 -4.28 7.98 -17.08
N TYR A 33 -3.05 8.31 -16.68
CA TYR A 33 -1.95 7.34 -16.57
C TYR A 33 -2.10 6.41 -15.35
N ALA A 34 -2.68 6.90 -14.27
CA ALA A 34 -2.88 6.16 -13.03
C ALA A 34 -4.33 6.22 -12.56
N THR A 35 -4.79 5.15 -11.91
CA THR A 35 -6.12 5.03 -11.33
C THR A 35 -6.01 4.94 -9.81
N PRO A 36 -5.97 6.08 -9.08
CA PRO A 36 -6.04 6.05 -7.64
C PRO A 36 -7.41 5.52 -7.17
N ILE A 37 -7.41 4.52 -6.29
CA ILE A 37 -8.63 3.99 -5.66
C ILE A 37 -8.64 4.37 -4.18
N GLY A 38 -9.69 5.06 -3.74
CA GLY A 38 -9.83 5.51 -2.36
C GLY A 38 -8.82 6.59 -1.96
N LEU A 39 -8.81 6.90 -0.66
CA LEU A 39 -7.97 7.98 -0.11
C LEU A 39 -6.49 7.61 -0.12
N ASP A 40 -6.15 6.40 0.29
CA ASP A 40 -4.77 5.90 0.28
C ASP A 40 -4.23 5.79 -1.14
N GLY A 41 -5.05 5.36 -2.10
CA GLY A 41 -4.69 5.33 -3.51
C GLY A 41 -4.43 6.72 -4.08
N TRP A 42 -5.21 7.73 -3.68
CA TRP A 42 -4.98 9.12 -4.07
C TRP A 42 -3.67 9.68 -3.48
N MET A 43 -3.41 9.42 -2.19
CA MET A 43 -2.15 9.79 -1.55
C MET A 43 -0.96 9.10 -2.22
N LEU A 44 -1.09 7.81 -2.55
CA LEU A 44 -0.05 7.05 -3.26
C LEU A 44 0.18 7.60 -4.67
N ASN A 45 -0.87 7.97 -5.40
CA ASN A 45 -0.74 8.59 -6.72
C ASN A 45 0.11 9.86 -6.68
N ILE A 46 -0.08 10.68 -5.64
CA ILE A 46 0.75 11.86 -5.43
C ILE A 46 2.21 11.50 -5.12
N LEU A 47 2.42 10.49 -4.28
CA LEU A 47 3.76 10.02 -3.91
C LEU A 47 4.53 9.38 -5.08
N THR A 48 3.83 8.74 -6.00
CA THR A 48 4.42 8.01 -7.14
C THR A 48 4.39 8.82 -8.44
N ALA A 49 3.99 10.09 -8.38
CA ALA A 49 3.83 10.95 -9.55
C ALA A 49 5.09 11.05 -10.40
N GLY A 50 6.29 11.17 -9.81
CA GLY A 50 7.59 11.08 -10.52
C GLY A 50 7.63 11.81 -11.87
N ALA A 51 7.69 11.04 -12.96
CA ALA A 51 7.66 11.53 -14.34
C ALA A 51 6.37 11.08 -15.09
N SER A 52 5.30 10.82 -14.35
CA SER A 52 3.97 10.48 -14.86
C SER A 52 3.43 11.62 -15.72
N PRO A 53 2.88 11.35 -16.91
CA PRO A 53 2.22 12.35 -17.72
C PRO A 53 0.87 12.74 -17.08
N GLU A 54 0.85 13.88 -16.40
CA GLU A 54 -0.38 14.41 -15.79
C GLU A 54 -1.23 15.18 -16.80
N ARG A 55 -2.54 14.89 -16.80
CA ARG A 55 -3.51 15.57 -17.67
C ARG A 55 -3.86 16.97 -17.16
N SER A 56 -3.78 17.19 -15.86
CA SER A 56 -4.23 18.41 -15.18
C SER A 56 -3.07 19.14 -14.52
N MET A 57 -2.97 20.45 -14.76
CA MET A 57 -1.97 21.29 -14.07
C MET A 57 -2.22 21.39 -12.57
N MET A 58 -3.49 21.29 -12.14
CA MET A 58 -3.82 21.31 -10.71
C MET A 58 -3.33 20.04 -10.03
N ASP A 59 -3.44 18.88 -10.69
CA ASP A 59 -2.95 17.61 -10.15
C ASP A 59 -1.42 17.68 -10.00
N ALA A 60 -0.71 18.13 -11.03
CA ALA A 60 0.74 18.35 -10.96
C ALA A 60 1.13 19.32 -9.83
N LEU A 61 0.39 20.41 -9.63
CA LEU A 61 0.64 21.34 -8.53
C LEU A 61 0.44 20.67 -7.16
N THR A 62 -0.66 19.92 -6.98
CA THR A 62 -0.89 19.20 -5.72
C THR A 62 0.20 18.16 -5.46
N GLN A 63 0.72 17.52 -6.51
CA GLN A 63 1.81 16.56 -6.39
C GLN A 63 3.10 17.20 -5.89
N ILE A 64 3.46 18.35 -6.43
CA ILE A 64 4.65 19.11 -6.00
C ILE A 64 4.49 19.60 -4.55
N MET A 65 3.34 20.18 -4.22
CA MET A 65 3.11 20.79 -2.91
C MET A 65 2.94 19.77 -1.79
N LEU A 66 2.20 18.68 -2.04
CA LEU A 66 1.86 17.68 -1.03
C LEU A 66 2.82 16.49 -1.02
N GLY A 67 3.58 16.27 -2.09
CA GLY A 67 4.47 15.11 -2.22
C GLY A 67 5.49 15.00 -1.07
N GLY A 68 6.07 16.13 -0.65
CA GLY A 68 6.99 16.17 0.50
C GLY A 68 6.31 15.84 1.84
N ILE A 69 5.08 16.32 2.05
CA ILE A 69 4.33 16.08 3.29
C ILE A 69 3.90 14.62 3.36
N PHE A 70 3.30 14.10 2.29
CA PHE A 70 2.91 12.70 2.20
C PHE A 70 4.13 11.78 2.28
N ARG A 71 5.33 12.23 1.84
CA ARG A 71 6.57 11.46 2.01
C ARG A 71 6.89 11.25 3.48
N GLY A 72 6.66 12.23 4.34
CA GLY A 72 6.80 12.09 5.80
C GLY A 72 5.79 11.08 6.36
N ILE A 73 4.52 11.20 5.97
CA ILE A 73 3.43 10.32 6.44
C ILE A 73 3.69 8.86 6.03
N ILE A 74 4.05 8.61 4.77
CA ILE A 74 4.28 7.25 4.29
C ILE A 74 5.49 6.59 4.98
N LEU A 75 6.51 7.36 5.39
CA LEU A 75 7.62 6.81 6.18
C LEU A 75 7.17 6.25 7.53
N VAL A 76 6.20 6.91 8.18
CA VAL A 76 5.60 6.41 9.42
C VAL A 76 4.83 5.12 9.15
N TYR A 77 4.07 5.06 8.06
CA TYR A 77 3.34 3.87 7.64
C TYR A 77 4.29 2.70 7.36
N LEU A 78 5.36 2.94 6.60
CA LEU A 78 6.43 1.97 6.34
C LEU A 78 7.07 1.47 7.64
N GLY A 79 7.35 2.37 8.58
CA GLY A 79 7.86 1.99 9.90
C GLY A 79 6.91 1.06 10.66
N TYR A 80 5.62 1.41 10.68
CA TYR A 80 4.57 0.58 11.28
C TYR A 80 4.46 -0.79 10.61
N PHE A 81 4.35 -0.85 9.28
CA PHE A 81 4.23 -2.09 8.52
C PHE A 81 5.47 -2.99 8.68
N ASN A 82 6.67 -2.42 8.66
CA ASN A 82 7.90 -3.17 8.97
C ASN A 82 7.87 -3.77 10.39
N GLY A 83 7.30 -3.05 11.36
CA GLY A 83 7.04 -3.54 12.70
C GLY A 83 6.11 -4.75 12.74
N VAL A 84 5.00 -4.69 12.00
CA VAL A 84 4.03 -5.80 11.85
C VAL A 84 4.71 -7.04 11.26
N VAL A 85 5.42 -6.88 10.14
CA VAL A 85 6.16 -7.97 9.48
C VAL A 85 7.18 -8.60 10.43
N LYS A 86 7.97 -7.78 11.15
CA LYS A 86 8.95 -8.28 12.12
C LYS A 86 8.30 -9.04 13.27
N LYS A 87 7.12 -8.60 13.73
CA LYS A 87 6.35 -9.28 14.78
C LYS A 87 5.86 -10.66 14.31
N CYS A 88 5.27 -10.75 13.11
CA CYS A 88 4.82 -12.02 12.52
C CYS A 88 5.99 -12.97 12.23
N TYR A 89 7.12 -12.45 11.73
CA TYR A 89 8.33 -13.24 11.52
C TYR A 89 8.86 -13.86 12.83
N ARG A 90 8.97 -13.08 13.91
CA ARG A 90 9.41 -13.60 15.23
C ARG A 90 8.50 -14.69 15.76
N ARG A 91 7.17 -14.56 15.63
CA ARG A 91 6.21 -15.60 16.06
C ARG A 91 6.43 -16.91 15.30
N ARG A 92 6.63 -16.84 13.98
CA ARG A 92 6.95 -18.01 13.15
C ARG A 92 8.25 -18.70 13.55
N LEU A 93 9.28 -17.94 13.90
CA LEU A 93 10.55 -18.52 14.38
C LEU A 93 10.40 -19.23 15.73
N LEU A 94 9.60 -18.68 16.65
CA LEU A 94 9.36 -19.31 17.95
C LEU A 94 8.57 -20.61 17.80
N ALA A 95 7.46 -20.58 17.03
CA ALA A 95 6.67 -21.77 16.74
C ALA A 95 7.53 -22.89 16.14
N LYS A 96 8.43 -22.57 15.20
CA LYS A 96 9.34 -23.56 14.59
C LYS A 96 10.30 -24.19 15.60
N LYS A 97 10.83 -23.40 16.54
CA LYS A 97 11.73 -23.91 17.59
C LYS A 97 11.00 -24.84 18.57
N GLU A 98 9.75 -24.55 18.89
CA GLU A 98 8.92 -25.43 19.73
C GLU A 98 8.65 -26.78 19.04
N THR A 99 8.35 -26.76 17.74
CA THR A 99 8.13 -28.00 16.97
C THR A 99 9.40 -28.84 16.84
N GLU A 100 10.56 -28.22 16.61
CA GLU A 100 11.86 -28.89 16.55
C GLU A 100 12.32 -29.40 17.93
N GLY A 101 11.88 -28.77 19.02
CA GLY A 101 12.14 -29.21 20.39
C GLY A 101 11.28 -30.41 20.80
N GLU A 102 10.03 -30.47 20.36
CA GLU A 102 9.14 -31.63 20.57
C GLU A 102 9.56 -32.85 19.76
N GLN A 103 10.03 -32.69 18.51
CA GLN A 103 10.51 -33.81 17.70
C GLN A 103 11.83 -34.45 18.19
N LYS A 104 12.55 -33.78 19.10
CA LYS A 104 13.80 -34.27 19.69
C LYS A 104 13.63 -34.90 21.08
N ARG A 105 12.41 -34.90 21.62
CA ARG A 105 12.04 -35.61 22.85
C ARG A 105 11.32 -36.91 22.52
#